data_AF-A0A8T1XV11-F1
#
_entry.id   AF-A0A8T1XV11-F1
#
_cell.length_a   1.000
_cell.length_b   1.000
_cell.length_c   1.000
_cell.angle_alpha   90.00
_cell.angle_beta   90.00
_cell.angle_gamma   90.00
#
_symmetry.space_group_name_H-M   'P 1'
#
loop_
_entity.id
_entity.type
_entity.pdbx_description
1 polymer ?
#
loop_
_entity_poly.entity_id
_entity_poly.type
_entity_poly.pdbx_seq_one_letter_code
_entity_poly.pdbx_strand_id
1 'polypeptide(L)'
;MGSPKKNENKGFFAAMTSGFSMFGSAMSRSVNGLQGNEGVEVINPEGGKEDAEEEAQKGRWKDEERDSYWKMMQKYIGSDITSMVTLPVVIFEPMTMLQKMAEIMEYSHLLDQADECEDPYLRLVYASSWAVSVYFAFQRTWKPFNPILGETYEMVNHGGISFISEQVSHHPPMSAGHAENEHFIYDITSKLKTKLLGNSVDVYPVGRTRVTLKKDGVVLDLVPPLTKIHNLIFGRTWVDSPGEMVMTNLTTGDKVVLYFQPCGWFGSGRYEVDGYVYSAAEEPKIMMTGKWNEKMSYQPCDAEGEPLPGTELKEVWHLADVPKNDKFQYTHFAHKINSFDTAPAKLLASDSRIRPDRYALEQGDLSKAGAEKHRFFIFSSFLVTCLSQSLSLLLPVIPIAILSSVEQVPDR
;
A
#
# COMPACT_ATOMS: atom_id res chain seq x y z
N MET A 1 22.54 56.46 2.55
CA MET A 1 22.53 55.16 1.82
C MET A 1 22.83 54.07 2.84
N GLY A 2 21.88 53.18 3.08
CA GLY A 2 22.02 52.10 4.05
C GLY A 2 20.77 51.23 3.98
N SER A 3 20.72 50.35 2.99
CA SER A 3 19.64 49.39 2.77
C SER A 3 19.59 48.39 3.92
N PRO A 4 18.43 48.07 4.50
CA PRO A 4 18.33 46.99 5.48
C PRO A 4 18.35 45.63 4.76
N LYS A 5 19.17 44.72 5.28
CA LYS A 5 19.25 43.31 4.84
C LYS A 5 17.89 42.64 5.06
N LYS A 6 17.35 42.07 3.99
CA LYS A 6 16.17 41.20 4.01
C LYS A 6 16.59 39.86 4.64
N ASN A 7 16.07 39.56 5.82
CA ASN A 7 16.05 38.20 6.36
C ASN A 7 15.01 37.41 5.58
N GLU A 8 15.47 36.60 4.63
CA GLU A 8 14.70 35.52 4.02
C GLU A 8 14.84 34.29 4.91
N ASN A 9 13.89 34.12 5.83
CA ASN A 9 13.54 32.84 6.46
C ASN A 9 12.19 33.04 7.14
N LYS A 10 11.15 33.11 6.31
CA LYS A 10 9.75 33.13 6.77
C LYS A 10 9.04 31.92 6.18
N GLY A 11 8.81 30.93 7.04
CA GLY A 11 7.67 30.03 7.01
C GLY A 11 7.69 29.01 5.88
N PHE A 12 8.36 27.88 6.12
CA PHE A 12 8.21 26.71 5.25
C PHE A 12 6.80 26.10 5.35
N PHE A 13 6.00 26.44 6.38
CA PHE A 13 4.67 25.85 6.61
C PHE A 13 3.44 26.75 6.47
N ALA A 14 3.58 28.08 6.43
CA ALA A 14 2.43 28.97 6.16
C ALA A 14 1.90 28.84 4.71
N ALA A 15 2.64 28.18 3.82
CA ALA A 15 2.23 27.92 2.45
C ALA A 15 1.31 26.70 2.28
N MET A 16 1.26 25.75 3.24
CA MET A 16 0.41 24.55 3.09
C MET A 16 -1.07 24.81 3.43
N THR A 17 -1.38 25.74 4.34
CA THR A 17 -2.77 26.07 4.69
C THR A 17 -3.41 27.14 3.80
N SER A 18 -2.61 27.83 2.98
CA SER A 18 -3.08 28.85 2.02
C SER A 18 -2.94 28.45 0.54
N GLY A 19 -2.42 27.24 0.26
CA GLY A 19 -2.15 26.70 -1.08
C GLY A 19 -3.24 25.85 -1.71
N PHE A 20 -4.48 25.87 -1.21
CA PHE A 20 -5.61 25.07 -1.75
C PHE A 20 -6.07 25.47 -3.17
N SER A 21 -5.32 26.30 -3.89
CA SER A 21 -5.58 26.63 -5.30
C SER A 21 -4.29 26.90 -6.08
N MET A 22 -3.42 25.90 -6.27
CA MET A 22 -2.52 25.73 -7.44
C MET A 22 -1.52 24.60 -7.16
N PHE A 23 -1.94 23.34 -7.27
CA PHE A 23 -0.99 22.23 -7.40
C PHE A 23 -1.08 21.68 -8.82
N GLY A 24 -0.03 21.97 -9.59
CA GLY A 24 0.16 21.44 -10.93
C GLY A 24 0.29 19.93 -10.85
N SER A 25 -0.67 19.23 -11.45
CA SER A 25 -0.53 17.86 -11.91
C SER A 25 0.84 17.68 -12.57
N ALA A 26 1.47 16.51 -12.40
CA ALA A 26 2.54 16.05 -13.28
C ALA A 26 2.16 16.43 -14.73
N MET A 27 3.06 17.09 -15.47
CA MET A 27 2.73 17.41 -16.86
C MET A 27 2.65 16.10 -17.62
N SER A 28 1.44 15.66 -17.88
CA SER A 28 1.12 14.60 -18.81
C SER A 28 1.64 15.04 -20.18
N ARG A 29 2.69 14.40 -20.69
CA ARG A 29 2.95 14.48 -22.12
C ARG A 29 2.10 13.41 -22.78
N SER A 30 1.09 13.84 -23.52
CA SER A 30 0.29 12.95 -24.35
C SER A 30 1.14 12.49 -25.51
N VAL A 31 1.24 11.18 -25.73
CA VAL A 31 1.85 10.67 -26.95
C VAL A 31 0.89 10.90 -28.11
N ASN A 32 1.30 11.72 -29.09
CA ASN A 32 0.51 12.03 -30.29
C ASN A 32 1.03 11.28 -31.54
N GLY A 33 2.16 10.57 -31.47
CA GLY A 33 2.78 9.85 -32.60
C GLY A 33 2.67 8.33 -32.61
N LEU A 34 2.12 7.69 -31.56
CA LEU A 34 1.84 6.25 -31.57
C LEU A 34 0.63 5.98 -32.48
N GLN A 35 0.86 5.30 -33.62
CA GLN A 35 -0.17 4.96 -34.62
C GLN A 35 -1.49 4.50 -33.97
N GLY A 36 -2.48 5.39 -33.90
CA GLY A 36 -3.83 5.10 -33.40
C GLY A 36 -4.07 5.28 -31.90
N ASN A 37 -3.10 5.74 -31.10
CA ASN A 37 -3.23 5.91 -29.64
C ASN A 37 -3.02 7.38 -29.21
N GLU A 38 -3.74 8.31 -29.84
CA GLU A 38 -3.72 9.73 -29.47
C GLU A 38 -4.20 9.95 -28.02
N GLY A 39 -3.49 10.76 -27.24
CA GLY A 39 -3.92 11.17 -25.90
C GLY A 39 -3.51 10.25 -24.74
N VAL A 40 -2.67 9.23 -24.98
CA VAL A 40 -2.13 8.39 -23.89
C VAL A 40 -1.08 9.16 -23.09
N GLU A 41 -1.32 9.29 -21.79
CA GLU A 41 -0.36 9.88 -20.85
C GLU A 41 0.73 8.87 -20.48
N VAL A 42 2.00 9.26 -20.68
CA VAL A 42 3.19 8.50 -20.27
C VAL A 42 4.08 9.44 -19.45
N ILE A 43 4.45 8.98 -18.25
CA ILE A 43 5.27 9.78 -17.32
C ILE A 43 6.62 9.11 -17.12
N ASN A 44 7.71 9.81 -17.42
CA ASN A 44 9.06 9.38 -17.04
C ASN A 44 9.34 9.85 -15.59
N PRO A 45 9.43 8.93 -14.61
CA PRO A 45 9.57 9.31 -13.21
C PRO A 45 11.02 9.67 -12.81
N GLU A 46 11.99 9.56 -13.72
CA GLU A 46 13.38 10.00 -13.52
C GLU A 46 13.61 11.41 -14.09
N GLY A 47 12.61 12.01 -14.74
CA GLY A 47 12.75 13.35 -15.27
C GLY A 47 13.72 13.48 -16.45
N GLY A 48 13.99 12.40 -17.16
CA GLY A 48 14.80 12.44 -18.37
C GLY A 48 14.20 13.37 -19.44
N LYS A 49 15.07 13.91 -20.30
CA LYS A 49 14.65 14.66 -21.51
C LYS A 49 14.11 13.75 -22.62
N GLU A 50 14.10 12.44 -22.38
CA GLU A 50 13.61 11.43 -23.32
C GLU A 50 12.21 11.81 -23.79
N ASP A 51 12.00 11.73 -25.10
CA ASP A 51 10.70 12.00 -25.68
C ASP A 51 9.68 11.05 -25.04
N ALA A 52 8.47 11.53 -24.76
CA ALA A 52 7.43 10.69 -24.18
C ALA A 52 7.15 9.44 -25.04
N GLU A 53 7.46 9.54 -26.34
CA GLU A 53 7.45 8.44 -27.31
C GLU A 53 8.51 7.37 -27.03
N GLU A 54 9.73 7.76 -26.66
CA GLU A 54 10.79 6.80 -26.33
C GLU A 54 10.47 6.08 -25.02
N GLU A 55 10.05 6.83 -23.98
CA GLU A 55 9.63 6.22 -22.72
C GLU A 55 8.46 5.26 -22.93
N ALA A 56 7.49 5.59 -23.80
CA ALA A 56 6.34 4.73 -24.10
C ALA A 56 6.72 3.32 -24.57
N GLN A 57 7.89 3.17 -25.20
CA GLN A 57 8.42 1.89 -25.69
C GLN A 57 9.17 1.08 -24.61
N LYS A 58 9.48 1.66 -23.45
CA LYS A 58 10.23 1.01 -22.35
C LYS A 58 9.36 0.12 -21.45
N GLY A 59 8.12 -0.15 -21.86
CA GLY A 59 7.19 -0.99 -21.13
C GLY A 59 7.51 -2.48 -21.22
N ARG A 60 6.87 -3.28 -20.34
CA ARG A 60 7.05 -4.75 -20.28
C ARG A 60 6.26 -5.54 -21.32
N TRP A 61 5.42 -4.87 -22.10
CA TRP A 61 4.54 -5.49 -23.09
C TRP A 61 5.22 -5.57 -24.45
N LYS A 62 5.11 -6.71 -25.13
CA LYS A 62 5.49 -6.81 -26.55
C LYS A 62 4.52 -5.99 -27.39
N ASP A 63 4.99 -5.40 -28.49
CA ASP A 63 4.19 -4.50 -29.34
C ASP A 63 2.85 -5.13 -29.77
N GLU A 64 2.89 -6.39 -30.22
CA GLU A 64 1.71 -7.14 -30.68
C GLU A 64 0.66 -7.36 -29.57
N GLU A 65 1.12 -7.58 -28.33
CA GLU A 65 0.25 -7.79 -27.17
C GLU A 65 -0.28 -6.46 -26.63
N ARG A 66 0.57 -5.42 -26.64
CA ARG A 66 0.29 -4.09 -26.07
C ARG A 66 -1.01 -3.50 -26.62
N ASP A 67 -1.19 -3.49 -27.93
CA ASP A 67 -2.38 -2.92 -28.57
C ASP A 67 -3.66 -3.69 -28.24
N SER A 68 -3.55 -5.02 -28.14
CA SER A 68 -4.67 -5.89 -27.74
C SER A 68 -5.10 -5.60 -26.30
N TYR A 69 -4.14 -5.55 -25.37
CA TYR A 69 -4.40 -5.23 -23.97
C TYR A 69 -4.92 -3.81 -23.80
N TRP A 70 -4.40 -2.84 -24.55
CA TRP A 70 -4.88 -1.47 -24.52
C TRP A 70 -6.35 -1.39 -24.92
N LYS A 71 -6.74 -1.97 -26.06
CA LYS A 71 -8.14 -2.02 -26.53
C LYS A 71 -9.07 -2.70 -25.53
N MET A 72 -8.59 -3.71 -24.82
CA MET A 72 -9.35 -4.34 -23.74
C MET A 72 -9.51 -3.39 -22.54
N MET A 73 -8.43 -2.77 -22.06
CA MET A 73 -8.42 -1.88 -20.89
C MET A 73 -9.25 -0.62 -21.11
N GLN A 74 -9.28 -0.06 -22.32
CA GLN A 74 -10.08 1.11 -22.66
C GLN A 74 -11.57 0.94 -22.33
N LYS A 75 -12.10 -0.29 -22.45
CA LYS A 75 -13.51 -0.60 -22.12
C LYS A 75 -13.83 -0.45 -20.63
N TYR A 76 -12.81 -0.45 -19.78
CA TYR A 76 -12.95 -0.43 -18.32
C TYR A 76 -12.49 0.89 -17.69
N ILE A 77 -12.18 1.91 -18.49
CA ILE A 77 -11.81 3.23 -17.94
C ILE A 77 -12.94 3.74 -17.04
N GLY A 78 -12.56 4.21 -15.85
CA GLY A 78 -13.47 4.64 -14.79
C GLY A 78 -14.03 3.50 -13.91
N SER A 79 -13.82 2.24 -14.27
CA SER A 79 -14.33 1.07 -13.54
C SER A 79 -13.34 0.56 -12.50
N ASP A 80 -13.85 -0.22 -11.54
CA ASP A 80 -13.04 -1.04 -10.64
C ASP A 80 -12.58 -2.30 -11.38
N ILE A 81 -11.26 -2.46 -11.52
CA ILE A 81 -10.65 -3.55 -12.31
C ILE A 81 -10.28 -4.77 -11.47
N THR A 82 -10.53 -4.76 -10.16
CA THR A 82 -10.15 -5.86 -9.25
C THR A 82 -10.83 -7.20 -9.58
N SER A 83 -11.99 -7.15 -10.24
CA SER A 83 -12.86 -8.32 -10.49
C SER A 83 -13.15 -8.60 -11.97
N MET A 84 -12.71 -7.74 -12.89
CA MET A 84 -13.24 -7.70 -14.27
C MET A 84 -12.28 -8.22 -15.34
N VAL A 85 -10.98 -8.35 -15.05
CA VAL A 85 -9.96 -8.65 -16.07
C VAL A 85 -9.10 -9.85 -15.66
N THR A 86 -9.12 -10.92 -16.46
CA THR A 86 -8.12 -11.99 -16.39
C THR A 86 -6.79 -11.47 -16.91
N LEU A 87 -5.98 -10.91 -16.01
CA LEU A 87 -4.65 -10.42 -16.34
C LEU A 87 -3.68 -11.59 -16.64
N PRO A 88 -2.75 -11.42 -17.59
CA PRO A 88 -1.77 -12.45 -17.94
C PRO A 88 -0.76 -12.66 -16.81
N VAL A 89 -0.27 -13.88 -16.64
CA VAL A 89 0.66 -14.23 -15.56
C VAL A 89 2.00 -13.46 -15.65
N VAL A 90 2.39 -13.00 -16.85
CA VAL A 90 3.65 -12.27 -17.07
C VAL A 90 3.79 -10.99 -16.23
N ILE A 91 2.69 -10.39 -15.77
CA ILE A 91 2.74 -9.18 -14.93
C ILE A 91 2.72 -9.49 -13.42
N PHE A 92 2.73 -10.77 -13.04
CA PHE A 92 2.61 -11.18 -11.65
C PHE A 92 3.97 -11.40 -10.98
N GLU A 93 3.99 -11.27 -9.66
CA GLU A 93 5.08 -11.77 -8.81
C GLU A 93 4.62 -13.08 -8.12
N PRO A 94 5.54 -13.97 -7.74
CA PRO A 94 5.23 -15.23 -7.05
C PRO A 94 4.87 -15.04 -5.56
N MET A 95 4.00 -14.07 -5.27
CA MET A 95 3.41 -13.85 -3.95
C MET A 95 1.90 -13.64 -4.08
N THR A 96 1.16 -14.04 -3.05
CA THR A 96 -0.25 -13.64 -2.91
C THR A 96 -0.36 -12.36 -2.10
N MET A 97 -1.53 -11.70 -2.13
CA MET A 97 -1.75 -10.54 -1.25
C MET A 97 -1.56 -10.86 0.24
N LEU A 98 -1.84 -12.10 0.66
CA LEU A 98 -1.67 -12.53 2.06
C LEU A 98 -0.21 -12.48 2.50
N GLN A 99 0.70 -12.87 1.61
CA GLN A 99 2.14 -12.77 1.82
C GLN A 99 2.60 -11.31 1.79
N LYS A 100 2.09 -10.50 0.85
CA LYS A 100 2.43 -9.06 0.81
C LYS A 100 2.00 -8.32 2.07
N MET A 101 0.88 -8.70 2.69
CA MET A 101 0.43 -8.12 3.96
C MET A 101 1.45 -8.35 5.10
N ALA A 102 2.26 -9.41 5.04
CA ALA A 102 3.29 -9.67 6.03
C ALA A 102 4.56 -8.81 5.82
N GLU A 103 4.76 -8.17 4.67
CA GLU A 103 5.96 -7.37 4.39
C GLU A 103 6.12 -6.15 5.29
N ILE A 104 5.02 -5.62 5.83
CA ILE A 104 5.06 -4.55 6.83
C ILE A 104 5.76 -4.99 8.13
N MET A 105 5.99 -6.29 8.33
CA MET A 105 6.74 -6.79 9.47
C MET A 105 8.27 -6.70 9.30
N GLU A 106 8.80 -6.27 8.15
CA GLU A 106 10.26 -6.20 7.92
C GLU A 106 11.00 -5.37 8.98
N TYR A 107 10.38 -4.24 9.37
CA TYR A 107 10.93 -3.29 10.34
C TYR A 107 10.11 -3.27 11.64
N SER A 108 9.55 -4.42 12.03
CA SER A 108 8.68 -4.53 13.21
C SER A 108 9.34 -4.14 14.53
N HIS A 109 10.67 -4.17 14.62
CA HIS A 109 11.42 -3.71 15.80
C HIS A 109 11.14 -2.25 16.16
N LEU A 110 10.71 -1.43 15.19
CA LEU A 110 10.25 -0.06 15.44
C LEU A 110 8.99 -0.03 16.31
N LEU A 111 8.11 -1.04 16.23
CA LEU A 111 6.97 -1.17 17.15
C LEU A 111 7.40 -1.59 18.55
N ASP A 112 8.43 -2.43 18.68
CA ASP A 112 9.02 -2.77 19.97
C ASP A 112 9.60 -1.51 20.64
N GLN A 113 10.33 -0.69 19.87
CA GLN A 113 10.83 0.62 20.32
C GLN A 113 9.70 1.58 20.68
N ALA A 114 8.59 1.58 19.93
CA ALA A 114 7.43 2.40 20.25
C ALA A 114 6.78 2.00 21.58
N ASP A 115 6.63 0.69 21.82
CA ASP A 115 6.07 0.14 23.06
C ASP A 115 6.96 0.46 24.28
N GLU A 116 8.28 0.40 24.13
CA GLU A 116 9.22 0.72 25.20
C GLU A 116 9.37 2.22 25.47
N CYS A 117 9.05 3.08 24.49
CA CYS A 117 9.27 4.52 24.54
C CYS A 117 8.35 5.22 25.56
N GLU A 118 8.94 5.95 26.50
CA GLU A 118 8.21 6.73 27.52
C GLU A 118 7.64 8.06 26.99
N ASP A 119 8.27 8.67 25.99
CA ASP A 119 7.78 9.91 25.38
C ASP A 119 6.65 9.58 24.39
N PRO A 120 5.42 10.06 24.62
CA PRO A 120 4.26 9.71 23.78
C PRO A 120 4.39 10.22 22.34
N TYR A 121 5.11 11.33 22.10
CA TYR A 121 5.32 11.86 20.76
C TYR A 121 6.42 11.09 20.03
N LEU A 122 7.51 10.73 20.72
CA LEU A 122 8.56 9.91 20.12
C LEU A 122 8.09 8.47 19.85
N ARG A 123 7.19 7.93 20.68
CA ARG A 123 6.46 6.69 20.41
C ARG A 123 5.77 6.72 19.04
N LEU A 124 5.09 7.83 18.74
CA LEU A 124 4.42 8.02 17.45
C LEU A 124 5.41 8.16 16.29
N VAL A 125 6.60 8.71 16.51
CA VAL A 125 7.69 8.73 15.51
C VAL A 125 8.11 7.31 15.14
N TYR A 126 8.32 6.42 16.11
CA TYR A 126 8.67 5.02 15.85
C TYR A 126 7.55 4.27 15.13
N ALA A 127 6.31 4.38 15.62
CA ALA A 127 5.17 3.69 15.04
C ALA A 127 4.85 4.16 13.61
N SER A 128 4.90 5.46 13.35
CA SER A 128 4.68 5.99 12.00
C SER A 128 5.83 5.65 11.04
N SER A 129 7.08 5.61 11.52
CA SER A 129 8.22 5.18 10.70
C SER A 129 8.12 3.71 10.29
N TRP A 130 7.61 2.84 11.18
CA TRP A 130 7.25 1.46 10.84
C TRP A 130 6.25 1.41 9.69
N ALA A 131 5.19 2.22 9.75
CA ALA A 131 4.19 2.29 8.68
C ALA A 131 4.75 2.83 7.35
N VAL A 132 5.66 3.83 7.39
CA VAL A 132 6.33 4.33 6.18
C VAL A 132 7.24 3.26 5.55
N SER A 133 7.91 2.44 6.36
CA SER A 133 8.95 1.52 5.87
C SER A 133 8.48 0.53 4.80
N VAL A 134 7.20 0.11 4.82
CA VAL A 134 6.66 -0.87 3.87
C VAL A 134 6.51 -0.31 2.44
N TYR A 135 6.48 1.02 2.29
CA TYR A 135 6.29 1.64 0.97
C TYR A 135 7.44 1.33 0.01
N PHE A 136 8.65 1.07 0.51
CA PHE A 136 9.75 0.56 -0.32
C PHE A 136 9.39 -0.78 -0.99
N ALA A 137 8.77 -1.71 -0.26
CA ALA A 137 8.31 -2.98 -0.80
C ALA A 137 7.10 -2.79 -1.74
N PHE A 138 6.21 -1.84 -1.45
CA PHE A 138 4.98 -1.61 -2.24
C PHE A 138 5.19 -0.84 -3.55
N GLN A 139 6.22 -0.01 -3.64
CA GLN A 139 7.33 -0.26 -4.54
C GLN A 139 7.09 -0.97 -5.87
N ARG A 140 7.03 -2.30 -5.74
CA ARG A 140 7.19 -3.25 -6.83
C ARG A 140 6.04 -3.16 -7.81
N THR A 141 6.39 -3.17 -9.09
CA THR A 141 5.44 -2.99 -10.22
C THR A 141 4.75 -4.29 -10.65
N TRP A 142 4.97 -5.36 -9.89
CA TRP A 142 4.42 -6.68 -10.12
C TRP A 142 3.14 -6.88 -9.34
N LYS A 143 2.17 -7.53 -9.99
CA LYS A 143 0.87 -7.80 -9.39
C LYS A 143 0.95 -9.09 -8.56
N PRO A 144 0.68 -9.08 -7.26
CA PRO A 144 0.51 -10.33 -6.53
C PRO A 144 -0.73 -11.10 -6.99
N PHE A 145 -0.74 -12.40 -6.75
CA PHE A 145 -1.91 -13.23 -6.92
C PHE A 145 -3.01 -12.76 -5.96
N ASN A 146 -4.22 -12.58 -6.49
CA ASN A 146 -5.39 -12.37 -5.66
C ASN A 146 -5.64 -13.70 -4.91
N PRO A 147 -5.68 -13.69 -3.57
CA PRO A 147 -5.92 -14.91 -2.81
C PRO A 147 -7.29 -15.50 -3.13
N ILE A 148 -7.41 -16.83 -3.07
CA ILE A 148 -8.70 -17.52 -3.18
C ILE A 148 -9.40 -17.54 -1.81
N LEU A 149 -10.73 -17.67 -1.77
CA LEU A 149 -11.48 -17.71 -0.51
C LEU A 149 -10.96 -18.85 0.40
N GLY A 150 -10.66 -18.53 1.65
CA GLY A 150 -10.09 -19.48 2.63
C GLY A 150 -8.61 -19.79 2.43
N GLU A 151 -7.93 -19.15 1.48
CA GLU A 151 -6.46 -19.18 1.43
C GLU A 151 -5.89 -18.52 2.68
N THR A 152 -4.83 -19.09 3.25
CA THR A 152 -4.18 -18.61 4.46
C THR A 152 -2.70 -18.33 4.21
N TYR A 153 -2.05 -17.58 5.09
CA TYR A 153 -0.61 -17.46 5.14
C TYR A 153 -0.14 -17.27 6.58
N GLU A 154 0.95 -17.92 6.96
CA GLU A 154 1.56 -17.78 8.28
C GLU A 154 3.08 -17.53 8.25
N MET A 155 3.56 -16.80 9.27
CA MET A 155 4.97 -16.53 9.56
C MET A 155 5.19 -16.54 11.08
N VAL A 156 6.14 -17.35 11.59
CA VAL A 156 6.38 -17.52 13.05
C VAL A 156 7.84 -17.34 13.48
N ASN A 157 8.72 -16.94 12.57
CA ASN A 157 10.18 -16.95 12.75
C ASN A 157 10.83 -15.58 12.46
N HIS A 158 10.22 -14.49 12.91
CA HIS A 158 10.74 -13.14 12.70
C HIS A 158 10.55 -12.28 13.95
N GLY A 159 11.61 -12.00 14.70
CA GLY A 159 11.54 -11.07 15.84
C GLY A 159 10.52 -11.45 16.92
N GLY A 160 10.29 -12.74 17.16
CA GLY A 160 9.25 -13.22 18.09
C GLY A 160 7.81 -13.04 17.60
N ILE A 161 7.61 -12.54 16.37
CA ILE A 161 6.29 -12.29 15.80
C ILE A 161 5.70 -13.56 15.22
N SER A 162 4.45 -13.81 15.59
CA SER A 162 3.55 -14.70 14.88
C SER A 162 2.59 -13.85 14.04
N PHE A 163 2.59 -14.04 12.73
CA PHE A 163 1.69 -13.40 11.77
C PHE A 163 0.84 -14.47 11.10
N ILE A 164 -0.46 -14.20 10.97
CA ILE A 164 -1.41 -14.99 10.18
C ILE A 164 -2.27 -14.07 9.34
N SER A 165 -2.60 -14.48 8.12
CA SER A 165 -3.61 -13.83 7.31
C SER A 165 -4.48 -14.83 6.55
N GLU A 166 -5.71 -14.43 6.25
CA GLU A 166 -6.70 -15.25 5.57
C GLU A 166 -7.51 -14.40 4.58
N GLN A 167 -7.85 -14.98 3.43
CA GLN A 167 -8.83 -14.41 2.53
C GLN A 167 -10.26 -14.72 3.00
N VAL A 168 -10.85 -13.77 3.72
CA VAL A 168 -12.16 -13.95 4.38
C VAL A 168 -13.37 -13.66 3.49
N SER A 169 -13.18 -12.98 2.34
CA SER A 169 -14.25 -12.71 1.38
C SER A 169 -13.75 -12.65 -0.05
N HIS A 170 -14.58 -13.07 -1.02
CA HIS A 170 -14.30 -13.00 -2.45
C HIS A 170 -15.10 -11.91 -3.18
N HIS A 171 -16.30 -11.57 -2.70
CA HIS A 171 -17.15 -10.53 -3.30
C HIS A 171 -17.78 -9.63 -2.21
N PRO A 172 -17.17 -8.47 -1.91
CA PRO A 172 -15.90 -7.97 -2.45
C PRO A 172 -14.68 -8.76 -1.92
N PRO A 173 -13.54 -8.78 -2.63
CA PRO A 173 -12.31 -9.37 -2.12
C PRO A 173 -11.86 -8.66 -0.83
N MET A 174 -11.69 -9.43 0.24
CA MET A 174 -11.19 -8.93 1.52
C MET A 174 -10.30 -9.98 2.18
N SER A 175 -9.16 -9.54 2.70
CA SER A 175 -8.26 -10.34 3.50
C SER A 175 -8.23 -9.79 4.93
N ALA A 176 -8.07 -10.65 5.92
CA ALA A 176 -7.78 -10.27 7.30
C ALA A 176 -6.37 -10.71 7.66
N GLY A 177 -5.68 -9.96 8.51
CA GLY A 177 -4.36 -10.28 9.01
C GLY A 177 -4.22 -9.90 10.47
N HIS A 178 -3.43 -10.67 11.19
CA HIS A 178 -3.13 -10.50 12.60
C HIS A 178 -1.65 -10.81 12.84
N ALA A 179 -0.95 -9.97 13.58
CA ALA A 179 0.41 -10.22 14.03
C ALA A 179 0.57 -9.89 15.50
N GLU A 180 1.36 -10.67 16.22
CA GLU A 180 1.57 -10.47 17.65
C GLU A 180 2.97 -10.92 18.08
N ASN A 181 3.62 -10.13 18.96
CA ASN A 181 4.79 -10.52 19.75
C ASN A 181 4.60 -10.05 21.21
N GLU A 182 5.66 -9.99 22.01
CA GLU A 182 5.57 -9.53 23.42
C GLU A 182 5.19 -8.04 23.57
N HIS A 183 5.45 -7.22 22.55
CA HIS A 183 5.30 -5.75 22.60
C HIS A 183 4.03 -5.23 21.94
N PHE A 184 3.56 -5.86 20.86
CA PHE A 184 2.44 -5.31 20.10
C PHE A 184 1.49 -6.38 19.57
N ILE A 185 0.29 -5.90 19.22
CA ILE A 185 -0.69 -6.59 18.37
C ILE A 185 -0.91 -5.71 17.13
N TYR A 186 -0.92 -6.31 15.95
CA TYR A 186 -1.24 -5.67 14.68
C TYR A 186 -2.44 -6.38 14.06
N ASP A 187 -3.51 -5.64 13.79
CA ASP A 187 -4.69 -6.15 13.09
C ASP A 187 -4.92 -5.36 11.81
N ILE A 188 -5.18 -6.07 10.72
CA ILE A 188 -5.53 -5.46 9.44
C ILE A 188 -6.72 -6.16 8.79
N THR A 189 -7.61 -5.36 8.22
CA THR A 189 -8.57 -5.80 7.22
C THR A 189 -8.22 -5.10 5.92
N SER A 190 -7.81 -5.88 4.91
CA SER A 190 -7.37 -5.36 3.61
C SER A 190 -8.45 -5.59 2.57
N LYS A 191 -9.00 -4.49 2.05
CA LYS A 191 -9.86 -4.47 0.87
C LYS A 191 -9.39 -3.31 0.00
N LEU A 192 -9.32 -3.54 -1.30
CA LEU A 192 -8.91 -2.54 -2.28
C LEU A 192 -10.10 -2.13 -3.12
N LYS A 193 -10.22 -0.83 -3.37
CA LYS A 193 -11.06 -0.29 -4.44
C LYS A 193 -10.13 0.28 -5.50
N THR A 194 -10.40 0.03 -6.77
CA THR A 194 -9.57 0.59 -7.85
C THR A 194 -10.36 1.50 -8.77
N LYS A 195 -9.64 2.38 -9.47
CA LYS A 195 -10.20 3.21 -10.55
C LYS A 195 -9.19 3.32 -11.67
N LEU A 196 -9.52 2.75 -12.83
CA LEU A 196 -8.71 2.89 -14.04
C LEU A 196 -8.87 4.29 -14.63
N LEU A 197 -7.78 5.02 -14.81
CA LEU A 197 -7.75 6.40 -15.32
C LEU A 197 -7.22 6.50 -16.76
N GLY A 198 -7.05 5.35 -17.43
CA GLY A 198 -6.42 5.24 -18.73
C GLY A 198 -5.17 4.39 -18.64
N ASN A 199 -3.99 4.99 -18.81
CA ASN A 199 -2.70 4.31 -18.66
C ASN A 199 -2.21 4.25 -17.21
N SER A 200 -3.06 4.58 -16.24
CA SER A 200 -2.78 4.52 -14.81
C SER A 200 -3.98 3.98 -14.03
N VAL A 201 -3.74 3.46 -12.83
CA VAL A 201 -4.81 3.06 -11.89
C VAL A 201 -4.59 3.72 -10.54
N ASP A 202 -5.66 4.24 -9.95
CA ASP A 202 -5.70 4.57 -8.53
C ASP A 202 -6.13 3.32 -7.75
N VAL A 203 -5.44 3.05 -6.65
CA VAL A 203 -5.72 1.98 -5.70
C VAL A 203 -5.98 2.61 -4.34
N TYR A 204 -7.21 2.47 -3.87
CA TYR A 204 -7.65 2.98 -2.58
C TYR A 204 -7.68 1.81 -1.58
N PRO A 205 -6.85 1.85 -0.53
CA PRO A 205 -6.99 0.94 0.61
C PRO A 205 -8.26 1.30 1.39
N VAL A 206 -9.24 0.40 1.39
CA VAL A 206 -10.54 0.55 2.07
C VAL A 206 -10.60 -0.51 3.15
N GLY A 207 -9.92 -0.25 4.26
CA GLY A 207 -9.71 -1.22 5.32
C GLY A 207 -9.31 -0.54 6.63
N ARG A 208 -9.33 -1.30 7.72
CA ARG A 208 -8.84 -0.85 9.02
C ARG A 208 -7.50 -1.47 9.30
N THR A 209 -6.54 -0.64 9.72
CA THR A 209 -5.24 -1.07 10.25
C THR A 209 -5.09 -0.55 11.67
N ARG A 210 -4.80 -1.44 12.62
CA ARG A 210 -4.68 -1.10 14.05
C ARG A 210 -3.43 -1.73 14.64
N VAL A 211 -2.76 -0.97 15.50
CA VAL A 211 -1.67 -1.46 16.35
C VAL A 211 -2.06 -1.24 17.79
N THR A 212 -1.87 -2.23 18.66
CA THR A 212 -1.96 -2.08 20.11
C THR A 212 -0.59 -2.31 20.70
N LEU A 213 -0.02 -1.27 21.33
CA LEU A 213 1.22 -1.36 22.10
C LEU A 213 0.85 -1.86 23.50
N LYS A 214 1.41 -3.01 23.89
CA LYS A 214 0.93 -3.82 25.02
C LYS A 214 1.30 -3.24 26.38
N LYS A 215 2.45 -2.58 26.51
CA LYS A 215 2.95 -2.05 27.78
C LYS A 215 1.94 -1.11 28.44
N ASP A 216 1.41 -0.17 27.66
CA ASP A 216 0.48 0.85 28.15
C ASP A 216 -0.96 0.68 27.61
N GLY A 217 -1.20 -0.33 26.76
CA GLY A 217 -2.48 -0.53 26.09
C GLY A 217 -2.83 0.59 25.09
N VAL A 218 -1.83 1.26 24.50
CA VAL A 218 -2.04 2.32 23.51
C VAL A 218 -2.55 1.72 22.21
N VAL A 219 -3.63 2.29 21.67
CA VAL A 219 -4.24 1.84 20.42
C VAL A 219 -4.02 2.86 19.32
N LEU A 220 -3.31 2.48 18.27
CA LEU A 220 -3.02 3.31 17.11
C LEU A 220 -3.87 2.87 15.92
N ASP A 221 -4.46 3.83 15.21
CA ASP A 221 -5.19 3.61 13.96
C ASP A 221 -4.40 4.21 12.80
N LEU A 222 -4.24 3.46 11.70
CA LEU A 222 -3.49 3.90 10.53
C LEU A 222 -4.42 4.02 9.32
N VAL A 223 -4.44 5.23 8.75
CA VAL A 223 -5.05 5.54 7.46
C VAL A 223 -3.92 5.78 6.44
N PRO A 224 -3.66 4.83 5.53
CA PRO A 224 -2.63 4.99 4.49
C PRO A 224 -3.09 5.91 3.35
N PRO A 225 -2.17 6.58 2.63
CA PRO A 225 -2.46 7.25 1.37
C PRO A 225 -2.95 6.27 0.31
N LEU A 226 -3.53 6.82 -0.77
CA LEU A 226 -3.80 6.04 -1.97
C LEU A 226 -2.49 5.64 -2.64
N THR A 227 -2.53 4.57 -3.43
CA THR A 227 -1.43 4.19 -4.31
C THR A 227 -1.83 4.43 -5.75
N LYS A 228 -0.92 4.99 -6.56
CA LYS A 228 -1.12 5.18 -7.99
C LYS A 228 -0.09 4.36 -8.77
N ILE A 229 -0.57 3.56 -9.71
CA ILE A 229 0.29 2.81 -10.64
C ILE A 229 0.24 3.52 -11.98
N HIS A 230 1.38 4.02 -12.42
CA HIS A 230 1.55 4.73 -13.67
C HIS A 230 2.05 3.79 -14.77
N ASN A 231 1.81 4.18 -16.03
CA ASN A 231 2.36 3.51 -17.20
C ASN A 231 2.04 2.00 -17.23
N LEU A 232 0.74 1.65 -17.13
CA LEU A 232 0.29 0.25 -17.08
C LEU A 232 0.60 -0.50 -18.38
N ILE A 233 0.40 0.15 -19.53
CA ILE A 233 0.52 -0.45 -20.87
C ILE A 233 1.63 0.24 -21.67
N PHE A 234 1.66 1.57 -21.65
CA PHE A 234 2.69 2.37 -22.32
C PHE A 234 3.61 3.00 -21.30
N GLY A 235 4.92 2.88 -21.50
CA GLY A 235 5.91 3.37 -20.54
C GLY A 235 6.43 2.30 -19.58
N ARG A 236 7.56 2.59 -18.92
CA ARG A 236 8.00 1.78 -17.78
C ARG A 236 6.97 1.95 -16.66
N THR A 237 6.35 0.85 -16.22
CA THR A 237 5.44 0.89 -15.06
C THR A 237 6.20 1.36 -13.83
N TRP A 238 5.58 2.23 -13.03
CA TRP A 238 6.10 2.65 -11.73
C TRP A 238 4.96 2.93 -10.75
N VAL A 239 5.26 2.93 -9.47
CA VAL A 239 4.29 3.09 -8.38
C VAL A 239 4.63 4.36 -7.61
N ASP A 240 3.58 5.12 -7.26
CA ASP A 240 3.63 6.26 -6.36
C ASP A 240 2.57 6.08 -5.26
N SER A 241 2.69 6.79 -4.14
CA SER A 241 1.67 6.78 -3.08
C SER A 241 1.43 8.19 -2.52
N PRO A 242 0.92 9.13 -3.34
CA PRO A 242 0.80 10.51 -2.93
C PRO A 242 -0.33 10.75 -1.95
N GLY A 243 -0.16 11.77 -1.11
CA GLY A 243 -1.17 12.23 -0.17
C GLY A 243 -0.82 11.92 1.29
N GLU A 244 -1.81 12.04 2.15
CA GLU A 244 -1.60 11.94 3.60
C GLU A 244 -1.64 10.49 4.08
N MET A 245 -0.64 10.12 4.88
CA MET A 245 -0.72 9.02 5.83
C MET A 245 -1.01 9.61 7.21
N VAL A 246 -2.07 9.12 7.85
CA VAL A 246 -2.46 9.57 9.19
C VAL A 246 -2.39 8.40 10.15
N MET A 247 -1.66 8.58 11.25
CA MET A 247 -1.63 7.62 12.35
C MET A 247 -2.15 8.31 13.62
N THR A 248 -3.26 7.83 14.16
CA THR A 248 -3.91 8.44 15.33
C THR A 248 -3.77 7.54 16.54
N ASN A 249 -3.28 8.08 17.66
CA ASN A 249 -3.42 7.45 18.96
C ASN A 249 -4.86 7.62 19.45
N LEU A 250 -5.65 6.55 19.39
CA LEU A 250 -7.05 6.56 19.81
C LEU A 250 -7.23 6.68 21.33
N THR A 251 -6.18 6.45 22.11
CA THR A 251 -6.21 6.56 23.57
C THR A 251 -6.05 8.02 24.04
N THR A 252 -5.19 8.80 23.36
CA THR A 252 -4.87 10.18 23.77
C THR A 252 -5.40 11.26 22.82
N GLY A 253 -5.62 10.94 21.55
CA GLY A 253 -5.96 11.89 20.49
C GLY A 253 -4.74 12.49 19.77
N ASP A 254 -3.52 12.21 20.21
CA ASP A 254 -2.29 12.61 19.49
C ASP A 254 -2.23 11.91 18.13
N LYS A 255 -1.61 12.54 17.13
CA LYS A 255 -1.57 11.98 15.78
C LYS A 255 -0.31 12.35 15.03
N VAL A 256 0.05 11.52 14.04
CA VAL A 256 1.05 11.84 13.03
C VAL A 256 0.32 12.07 11.71
N VAL A 257 0.67 13.15 11.02
CA VAL A 257 0.24 13.40 9.64
C VAL A 257 1.50 13.53 8.80
N LEU A 258 1.74 12.57 7.91
CA LEU A 258 2.86 12.55 6.97
C LEU A 258 2.34 12.67 5.55
N TYR A 259 2.83 13.66 4.81
CA TYR A 259 2.46 13.90 3.42
C TYR A 259 3.50 13.30 2.48
N PHE A 260 3.07 12.33 1.70
CA PHE A 260 3.85 11.71 0.64
C PHE A 260 3.77 12.61 -0.59
N GLN A 261 4.89 13.21 -0.96
CA GLN A 261 4.98 14.12 -2.08
C GLN A 261 4.73 13.35 -3.39
N PRO A 262 3.83 13.83 -4.26
CA PRO A 262 3.67 13.23 -5.58
C PRO A 262 4.93 13.44 -6.41
N CYS A 263 5.22 12.51 -7.32
CA CYS A 263 6.25 12.72 -8.33
C CYS A 263 5.89 13.92 -9.23
N GLY A 264 6.59 15.04 -9.03
CA GLY A 264 6.44 16.28 -9.76
C GLY A 264 7.30 16.33 -11.03
N TRP A 265 7.54 17.56 -11.51
CA TRP A 265 8.32 17.81 -12.71
C TRP A 265 9.75 17.29 -12.54
N PHE A 266 10.25 16.61 -13.56
CA PHE A 266 11.58 16.01 -13.59
C PHE A 266 11.88 15.06 -12.40
N GLY A 267 10.85 14.42 -11.82
CA GLY A 267 11.01 13.53 -10.67
C GLY A 267 11.16 14.26 -9.32
N SER A 268 11.00 15.58 -9.28
CA SER A 268 10.98 16.37 -8.03
C SER A 268 9.93 15.83 -7.05
N GLY A 269 10.23 15.77 -5.76
CA GLY A 269 9.31 15.26 -4.75
C GLY A 269 9.17 13.74 -4.74
N ARG A 270 9.67 13.02 -5.75
CA ARG A 270 9.55 11.56 -5.77
C ARG A 270 10.26 10.97 -4.56
N TYR A 271 9.52 10.14 -3.83
CA TYR A 271 9.91 9.51 -2.57
C TYR A 271 9.87 10.39 -1.32
N GLU A 272 9.75 11.71 -1.45
CA GLU A 272 9.80 12.61 -0.30
C GLU A 272 8.56 12.45 0.60
N VAL A 273 8.80 12.46 1.91
CA VAL A 273 7.76 12.41 2.94
C VAL A 273 8.08 13.45 3.99
N ASP A 274 7.13 14.34 4.27
CA ASP A 274 7.27 15.39 5.28
C ASP A 274 6.01 15.49 6.12
N GLY A 275 6.16 15.86 7.39
CA GLY A 275 5.02 16.08 8.24
C GLY A 275 5.39 16.21 9.70
N TYR A 276 4.40 16.01 10.57
CA TYR A 276 4.58 16.24 11.99
C TYR A 276 3.82 15.23 12.85
N VAL A 277 4.34 15.07 14.05
CA VAL A 277 3.59 14.59 15.21
C VAL A 277 2.90 15.79 15.85
N TYR A 278 1.59 15.68 16.03
CA TYR A 278 0.71 16.65 16.67
C TYR A 278 0.19 16.08 17.99
N SER A 279 0.07 16.97 18.98
CA SER A 279 -0.73 16.68 20.16
C SER A 279 -2.22 16.65 19.86
N ALA A 280 -3.02 16.10 20.78
CA ALA A 280 -4.49 16.16 20.70
C ALA A 280 -5.07 17.58 20.60
N ALA A 281 -4.30 18.61 20.95
CA ALA A 281 -4.67 20.02 20.79
C ALA A 281 -4.29 20.60 19.40
N GLU A 282 -3.89 19.75 18.44
CA GLU A 282 -3.46 20.14 17.09
C GLU A 282 -2.17 20.98 17.05
N GLU A 283 -1.40 20.98 18.14
CA GLU A 283 -0.08 21.64 18.19
C GLU A 283 1.02 20.69 17.70
N PRO A 284 1.88 21.10 16.76
CA PRO A 284 3.03 20.30 16.33
C PRO A 284 4.04 20.17 17.48
N LYS A 285 4.68 18.99 17.56
CA LYS A 285 5.67 18.66 18.59
C LYS A 285 6.99 18.14 18.00
N ILE A 286 6.90 17.35 16.93
CA ILE A 286 8.06 16.76 16.26
C ILE A 286 7.86 16.86 14.76
N MET A 287 8.82 17.45 14.05
CA MET A 287 8.93 17.40 12.60
C MET A 287 9.48 16.05 12.17
N MET A 288 8.91 15.47 11.12
CA MET A 288 9.41 14.25 10.46
C MET A 288 9.64 14.54 8.98
N THR A 289 10.76 14.07 8.45
CA THR A 289 11.13 14.27 7.04
C THR A 289 12.02 13.12 6.55
N GLY A 290 11.96 12.82 5.26
CA GLY A 290 12.85 11.86 4.65
C GLY A 290 12.39 11.40 3.28
N LYS A 291 12.85 10.22 2.90
CA LYS A 291 12.42 9.54 1.69
C LYS A 291 12.00 8.11 2.01
N TRP A 292 10.78 7.73 1.66
CA TRP A 292 10.24 6.41 1.98
C TRP A 292 10.99 5.26 1.28
N ASN A 293 11.84 5.56 0.29
CA ASN A 293 12.69 4.58 -0.38
C ASN A 293 14.14 4.56 0.13
N GLU A 294 14.51 5.37 1.12
CA GLU A 294 15.88 5.48 1.63
C GLU A 294 15.91 5.50 3.16
N LYS A 295 15.28 6.51 3.79
CA LYS A 295 15.29 6.71 5.24
C LYS A 295 14.31 7.78 5.72
N MET A 296 14.01 7.75 7.02
CA MET A 296 13.22 8.76 7.73
C MET A 296 13.98 9.32 8.93
N SER A 297 13.79 10.61 9.18
CA SER A 297 14.38 11.33 10.30
C SER A 297 13.33 12.20 11.02
N TYR A 298 13.65 12.64 12.23
CA TYR A 298 12.79 13.50 13.03
C TYR A 298 13.59 14.54 13.81
N GLN A 299 12.92 15.63 14.19
CA GLN A 299 13.50 16.69 15.02
C GLN A 299 12.39 17.38 15.83
N PRO A 300 12.59 17.63 17.14
CA PRO A 300 11.65 18.43 17.92
C PRO A 300 11.43 19.82 17.30
N CYS A 301 10.18 20.30 17.31
CA CYS A 301 9.82 21.59 16.74
C CYS A 301 9.01 22.45 17.72
N ASP A 302 8.93 23.75 17.46
CA ASP A 302 8.03 24.67 18.16
C ASP A 302 6.59 24.58 17.62
N ALA A 303 5.72 25.45 18.14
CA ALA A 303 4.29 25.49 17.78
C ALA A 303 4.07 25.95 16.33
N GLU A 304 5.05 26.61 15.72
CA GLU A 304 5.06 27.02 14.32
C GLU A 304 5.59 25.91 13.40
N GLY A 305 6.08 24.80 13.96
CA GLY A 305 6.65 23.67 13.23
C GLY A 305 8.11 23.87 12.84
N GLU A 306 8.78 24.91 13.38
CA GLU A 306 10.19 25.17 13.11
C GLU A 306 11.07 24.36 14.09
N PRO A 307 12.20 23.79 13.64
CA PRO A 307 13.09 23.02 14.51
C PRO A 307 13.59 23.80 15.73
N LEU A 308 13.55 23.16 16.90
CA LEU A 308 13.98 23.82 18.14
C LEU A 308 15.49 24.16 18.11
N PRO A 309 15.89 25.36 18.57
CA PRO A 309 17.31 25.75 18.62
C PRO A 309 18.17 24.75 19.40
N GLY A 310 19.31 24.36 18.84
CA GLY A 310 20.25 23.44 19.47
C GLY A 310 19.86 21.96 19.39
N THR A 311 18.78 21.62 18.69
CA THR A 311 18.46 20.24 18.32
C THR A 311 19.04 19.90 16.94
N GLU A 312 19.22 18.61 16.68
CA GLU A 312 19.68 18.10 15.40
C GLU A 312 18.67 17.10 14.84
N LEU A 313 18.66 16.96 13.51
CA LEU A 313 17.85 15.98 12.81
C LEU A 313 18.39 14.56 13.10
N LYS A 314 17.56 13.71 13.71
CA LYS A 314 17.92 12.34 14.09
C LYS A 314 17.27 11.33 13.16
N GLU A 315 18.04 10.35 12.72
CA GLU A 315 17.52 9.23 11.94
C GLU A 315 16.69 8.30 12.85
N VAL A 316 15.51 7.87 12.37
CA VAL A 316 14.65 6.88 13.05
C VAL A 316 14.60 5.56 12.30
N TRP A 317 14.65 5.61 10.97
CA TRP A 317 14.59 4.41 10.13
C TRP A 317 15.45 4.61 8.90
N HIS A 318 16.09 3.53 8.44
CA HIS A 318 16.82 3.47 7.19
C HIS A 318 16.54 2.15 6.50
N LEU A 319 16.50 2.19 5.16
CA LEU A 319 16.31 1.03 4.33
C LEU A 319 17.46 0.03 4.52
N ALA A 320 17.12 -1.24 4.73
CA ALA A 320 18.06 -2.34 4.77
C ALA A 320 18.65 -2.63 3.37
N ASP A 321 19.82 -3.26 3.32
CA ASP A 321 20.39 -3.71 2.06
C ASP A 321 19.41 -4.62 1.30
N VAL A 322 19.39 -4.49 -0.03
CA VAL A 322 18.51 -5.28 -0.91
C VAL A 322 19.31 -6.12 -1.90
N PRO A 323 18.80 -7.30 -2.30
CA PRO A 323 19.42 -8.11 -3.34
C PRO A 323 19.63 -7.31 -4.64
N LYS A 324 20.84 -7.39 -5.20
CA LYS A 324 21.16 -6.77 -6.49
C LYS A 324 20.58 -7.58 -7.64
N ASN A 325 19.99 -6.91 -8.63
CA ASN A 325 19.43 -7.51 -9.84
C ASN A 325 18.33 -8.58 -9.58
N ASP A 326 17.59 -8.44 -8.49
CA ASP A 326 16.44 -9.31 -8.24
C ASP A 326 15.35 -9.09 -9.30
N LYS A 327 14.88 -10.18 -9.92
CA LYS A 327 13.88 -10.13 -10.98
C LYS A 327 12.60 -9.44 -10.54
N PHE A 328 12.14 -9.72 -9.33
CA PHE A 328 10.90 -9.18 -8.79
C PHE A 328 11.14 -7.95 -7.92
N GLN A 329 12.40 -7.58 -7.64
CA GLN A 329 12.80 -6.51 -6.73
C GLN A 329 12.44 -6.81 -5.27
N TYR A 330 12.51 -8.09 -4.88
CA TYR A 330 12.31 -8.50 -3.49
C TYR A 330 13.40 -8.00 -2.56
N THR A 331 13.01 -7.56 -1.36
CA THR A 331 13.94 -7.39 -0.23
C THR A 331 14.43 -8.76 0.25
N HIS A 332 15.48 -8.79 1.07
CA HIS A 332 15.88 -10.03 1.73
C HIS A 332 14.75 -10.58 2.61
N PHE A 333 13.93 -9.71 3.19
CA PHE A 333 12.77 -10.12 3.96
C PHE A 333 11.66 -10.71 3.07
N ALA A 334 11.35 -10.11 1.92
CA ALA A 334 10.39 -10.67 0.97
C ALA A 334 10.78 -12.09 0.53
N HIS A 335 12.08 -12.33 0.23
CA HIS A 335 12.60 -13.69 -0.02
C HIS A 335 12.44 -14.61 1.19
N LYS A 336 12.79 -14.12 2.38
CA LYS A 336 12.65 -14.87 3.63
C LYS A 336 11.22 -15.34 3.83
N ILE A 337 10.21 -14.47 3.70
CA ILE A 337 8.81 -14.80 3.99
C ILE A 337 8.15 -15.67 2.91
N ASN A 338 8.72 -15.66 1.70
CA ASN A 338 8.28 -16.50 0.58
C ASN A 338 8.88 -17.91 0.59
N SER A 339 10.03 -18.10 1.25
CA SER A 339 10.75 -19.38 1.30
C SER A 339 10.02 -20.45 2.11
N PHE A 340 10.22 -21.71 1.71
CA PHE A 340 9.84 -22.88 2.50
C PHE A 340 10.79 -23.13 3.68
N ASP A 341 12.02 -22.62 3.66
CA ASP A 341 13.00 -22.82 4.73
C ASP A 341 12.60 -22.10 6.03
N THR A 342 11.78 -21.06 5.91
CA THR A 342 11.28 -20.26 7.04
C THR A 342 9.82 -20.55 7.36
N ALA A 343 9.19 -21.45 6.58
CA ALA A 343 7.82 -21.85 6.77
C ALA A 343 7.63 -22.55 8.13
N PRO A 344 6.45 -22.44 8.74
CA PRO A 344 6.09 -23.25 9.89
C PRO A 344 6.21 -24.75 9.61
N ALA A 345 6.59 -25.54 10.62
CA ALA A 345 6.87 -26.97 10.46
C ALA A 345 5.67 -27.78 9.94
N LYS A 346 4.45 -27.29 10.16
CA LYS A 346 3.20 -27.90 9.71
C LYS A 346 2.35 -26.88 8.96
N LEU A 347 2.68 -26.65 7.69
CA LEU A 347 1.88 -25.80 6.82
C LEU A 347 0.45 -26.32 6.68
N LEU A 348 -0.50 -25.40 6.74
CA LEU A 348 -1.88 -25.66 6.39
C LEU A 348 -1.99 -25.99 4.88
N ALA A 349 -2.96 -26.81 4.52
CA ALA A 349 -3.28 -27.11 3.11
C ALA A 349 -3.76 -25.86 2.33
N SER A 350 -4.15 -24.81 3.04
CA SER A 350 -4.54 -23.50 2.53
C SER A 350 -3.39 -22.49 2.43
N ASP A 351 -2.17 -22.82 2.86
CA ASP A 351 -1.05 -21.86 2.90
C ASP A 351 -0.67 -21.37 1.48
N SER A 352 -0.48 -20.05 1.33
CA SER A 352 -0.11 -19.43 0.06
C SER A 352 1.16 -20.01 -0.58
N ARG A 353 2.12 -20.52 0.21
CA ARG A 353 3.37 -21.08 -0.33
C ARG A 353 3.13 -22.27 -1.24
N ILE A 354 2.16 -23.12 -0.91
CA ILE A 354 1.85 -24.34 -1.67
C ILE A 354 0.84 -24.11 -2.81
N ARG A 355 0.41 -22.87 -3.02
CA ARG A 355 -0.53 -22.50 -4.09
C ARG A 355 0.08 -22.80 -5.49
N PRO A 356 -0.51 -23.68 -6.32
CA PRO A 356 0.13 -24.20 -7.53
C PRO A 356 0.48 -23.19 -8.63
N ASP A 357 -0.37 -22.21 -8.91
CA ASP A 357 -0.12 -21.17 -9.92
C ASP A 357 1.00 -20.23 -9.49
N ARG A 358 0.98 -19.81 -8.21
CA ARG A 358 2.04 -19.01 -7.58
C ARG A 358 3.38 -19.75 -7.63
N TYR A 359 3.41 -21.01 -7.17
CA TYR A 359 4.64 -21.81 -7.12
C TYR A 359 5.18 -22.12 -8.52
N ALA A 360 4.32 -22.40 -9.50
CA ALA A 360 4.75 -22.56 -10.88
C ALA A 360 5.43 -21.29 -11.43
N LEU A 361 4.91 -20.11 -11.10
CA LEU A 361 5.55 -18.84 -11.47
C LEU A 361 6.92 -18.66 -10.80
N GLU A 362 7.04 -19.03 -9.53
CA GLU A 362 8.31 -19.01 -8.79
C GLU A 362 9.38 -19.88 -9.48
N GLN A 363 8.98 -21.04 -10.00
CA GLN A 363 9.84 -21.95 -10.77
C GLN A 363 10.06 -21.52 -12.23
N GLY A 364 9.46 -20.40 -12.68
CA GLY A 364 9.57 -19.90 -14.04
C GLY A 364 8.68 -20.60 -15.08
N ASP A 365 7.78 -21.49 -14.66
CA ASP A 365 6.83 -22.19 -15.55
C ASP A 365 5.57 -21.34 -15.79
N LEU A 366 5.69 -20.39 -16.72
CA LEU A 366 4.60 -19.48 -17.10
C LEU A 366 3.36 -20.20 -17.65
N SER A 367 3.55 -21.33 -18.33
CA SER A 367 2.46 -22.09 -18.94
C SER A 367 1.60 -22.74 -17.86
N LYS A 368 2.24 -23.47 -16.93
CA LYS A 368 1.55 -24.10 -15.80
C LYS A 368 0.93 -23.06 -14.88
N ALA A 369 1.64 -21.97 -14.59
CA ALA A 369 1.10 -20.88 -13.80
C ALA A 369 -0.17 -20.29 -14.43
N GLY A 370 -0.18 -20.09 -15.75
CA GLY A 370 -1.35 -19.63 -16.49
C GLY A 370 -2.53 -20.59 -16.41
N ALA A 371 -2.29 -21.88 -16.63
CA ALA A 371 -3.32 -22.92 -16.59
C ALA A 371 -3.95 -23.07 -15.19
N GLU A 372 -3.13 -23.14 -14.14
CA GLU A 372 -3.60 -23.25 -12.76
C GLU A 372 -4.34 -21.99 -12.30
N LYS A 373 -3.86 -20.79 -12.67
CA LYS A 373 -4.54 -19.53 -12.37
C LYS A 373 -5.93 -19.49 -13.01
N HIS A 374 -6.06 -19.95 -14.25
CA HIS A 374 -7.35 -20.06 -14.93
C HIS A 374 -8.28 -21.07 -14.23
N ARG A 375 -7.74 -22.22 -13.81
CA ARG A 375 -8.49 -23.23 -13.05
C ARG A 375 -9.06 -22.67 -11.74
N PHE A 376 -8.27 -21.92 -10.97
CA PHE A 376 -8.73 -21.26 -9.74
C PHE A 376 -9.79 -20.19 -10.01
N PHE A 377 -9.63 -19.39 -11.08
CA PHE A 377 -10.63 -18.39 -11.46
C PHE A 377 -12.00 -19.01 -11.76
N ILE A 378 -12.01 -20.14 -12.50
CA ILE A 378 -13.24 -20.89 -12.78
C ILE A 378 -13.83 -21.45 -11.48
N PHE A 379 -13.01 -22.08 -10.64
CA PHE A 379 -13.47 -22.72 -9.41
C PHE A 379 -14.10 -21.71 -8.44
N SER A 380 -13.46 -20.55 -8.23
CA SER A 380 -14.00 -19.48 -7.38
C SER A 380 -15.33 -18.94 -7.94
N SER A 381 -15.43 -18.73 -9.26
CA SER A 381 -16.66 -18.30 -9.91
C SER A 381 -17.80 -19.33 -9.74
N PHE A 382 -17.45 -20.63 -9.82
CA PHE A 382 -18.41 -21.72 -9.64
C PHE A 382 -18.87 -21.88 -8.18
N LEU A 383 -17.94 -21.77 -7.22
CA LEU A 383 -18.25 -21.85 -5.78
C LEU A 383 -19.22 -20.74 -5.36
N VAL A 384 -19.01 -19.51 -5.83
CA VAL A 384 -19.92 -18.37 -5.59
C VAL A 384 -21.29 -18.63 -6.20
N THR A 385 -21.35 -19.17 -7.42
CA THR A 385 -22.60 -19.52 -8.09
C THR A 385 -23.35 -20.62 -7.32
N CYS A 386 -22.65 -21.67 -6.87
CA CYS A 386 -23.24 -22.75 -6.10
C CYS A 386 -23.68 -22.31 -4.71
N LEU A 387 -22.89 -21.49 -4.01
CA LEU A 387 -23.26 -20.96 -2.68
C LEU A 387 -24.44 -19.99 -2.77
N SER A 388 -24.50 -19.14 -3.80
CA SER A 388 -25.66 -18.26 -4.02
C SER A 388 -26.92 -19.03 -4.43
N GLN A 389 -26.79 -20.09 -5.24
CA GLN A 389 -27.90 -21.01 -5.54
C GLN A 389 -28.33 -21.82 -4.30
N SER A 390 -27.39 -22.24 -3.45
CA SER A 390 -27.69 -22.97 -2.22
C SER A 390 -28.34 -22.08 -1.16
N LEU A 391 -27.88 -20.82 -1.00
CA LEU A 391 -28.52 -19.84 -0.11
C LEU A 391 -29.93 -19.48 -0.59
N SER A 392 -30.15 -19.34 -1.89
CA SER A 392 -31.49 -19.10 -2.46
C SER A 392 -32.42 -20.31 -2.37
N LEU A 393 -31.88 -21.52 -2.28
CA LEU A 393 -32.63 -22.75 -1.97
C LEU A 393 -32.88 -22.96 -0.47
N LEU A 394 -32.09 -22.32 0.41
CA LEU A 394 -32.27 -22.35 1.87
C LEU A 394 -33.17 -21.23 2.41
N LEU A 395 -33.27 -20.10 1.70
CA LEU A 395 -34.13 -18.96 2.06
C LEU A 395 -35.65 -19.25 2.11
N PRO A 396 -36.25 -20.21 1.38
CA PRO A 396 -37.67 -20.52 1.54
C PRO A 396 -37.96 -21.46 2.74
N VAL A 397 -36.96 -21.87 3.53
CA VAL A 397 -37.13 -22.84 4.64
C VAL A 397 -37.06 -22.20 6.04
N ILE A 398 -36.88 -20.88 6.14
CA ILE A 398 -37.02 -20.16 7.41
C ILE A 398 -38.45 -19.58 7.48
N PRO A 399 -39.32 -20.03 8.40
CA PRO A 399 -40.65 -19.44 8.54
C PRO A 399 -40.51 -17.98 8.93
N ILE A 400 -41.06 -17.08 8.10
CA ILE A 400 -41.28 -15.67 8.41
C ILE A 400 -42.30 -15.62 9.56
N ALA A 401 -41.83 -15.70 10.80
CA ALA A 401 -42.68 -15.61 11.98
C ALA A 401 -41.96 -15.02 13.20
N ILE A 402 -40.98 -14.12 13.04
CA ILE A 402 -40.48 -13.28 14.14
C ILE A 402 -39.97 -11.94 13.57
N LEU A 403 -40.85 -11.09 13.05
CA LEU A 403 -40.55 -9.67 12.78
C LEU A 403 -41.86 -8.87 12.76
N SER A 404 -42.65 -8.96 13.84
CA SER A 404 -43.83 -8.11 14.03
C SER A 404 -44.11 -7.88 15.51
N SER A 405 -43.11 -7.41 16.26
CA SER A 405 -43.32 -6.87 17.62
C SER A 405 -42.03 -6.28 18.18
N VAL A 406 -41.64 -5.11 17.69
CA VAL A 406 -41.01 -4.08 18.53
C VAL A 406 -41.56 -2.73 18.06
N GLU A 407 -42.57 -2.28 18.78
CA GLU A 407 -43.17 -0.96 18.69
C GLU A 407 -42.16 0.14 19.05
N GLN A 408 -42.33 1.26 18.35
CA GLN A 408 -42.17 2.65 18.79
C GLN A 408 -41.66 2.86 20.23
N VAL A 409 -40.55 3.61 20.36
CA VAL A 409 -40.29 4.45 21.54
C VAL A 409 -40.02 5.87 21.04
N PRO A 410 -40.75 6.90 21.52
CA PRO A 410 -40.60 8.28 21.07
C PRO A 410 -39.59 9.08 21.89
N ASP A 411 -39.11 10.18 21.29
CA ASP A 411 -38.26 11.24 21.84
C ASP A 411 -38.58 11.63 23.30
N ARG A 412 -37.54 11.68 24.13
CA ARG A 412 -37.23 12.78 25.06
C ARG A 412 -35.75 12.88 25.35
#